data_AF-A0A7C2Q4K4-F1
#
_entry.id   AF-A0A7C2Q4K4-F1
#
_cell.length_a   1.000
_cell.length_b   1.000
_cell.length_c   1.000
_cell.angle_alpha   90.00
_cell.angle_beta   90.00
_cell.angle_gamma   90.00
#
_symmetry.space_group_name_H-M   'P 1'
#
loop_
_entity.id
_entity.type
_entity.pdbx_description
1 polymer ?
#
loop_
_entity_poly.entity_id
_entity_poly.type
_entity_poly.pdbx_seq_one_letter_code
_entity_poly.pdbx_strand_id
1 'polypeptide(L)'
;MPKKRRRDVEKEYPKRLFIAKLRRLADALEQGKAFHIRVAGERVRVPAQATISIEHERGRTEEELEFQLKWTPASTRSSSRKR
;
A
#
# COMPACT_ATOMS: atom_id res chain seq x y z
N MET A 1 9.26 10.40 19.72
CA MET A 1 8.97 10.12 18.29
C MET A 1 7.56 10.60 18.01
N PRO A 2 7.29 11.41 16.96
CA PRO A 2 5.92 11.79 16.66
C PRO A 2 5.15 10.52 16.27
N LYS A 3 4.12 10.21 17.05
CA LYS A 3 3.20 9.10 16.82
C LYS A 3 2.60 9.31 15.42
N LYS A 4 2.95 8.46 14.44
CA LYS A 4 2.24 8.49 13.15
C LYS A 4 0.77 8.29 13.46
N ARG A 5 -0.06 9.28 13.13
CA ARG A 5 -1.52 9.14 13.24
C ARG A 5 -1.92 7.89 12.47
N ARG A 6 -2.81 7.05 13.03
CA ARG A 6 -3.53 6.04 12.25
C ARG A 6 -4.19 6.78 11.11
N ARG A 7 -3.87 6.41 9.88
CA ARG A 7 -4.42 7.03 8.67
C ARG A 7 -5.02 5.92 7.85
N ASP A 8 -6.21 5.51 8.27
CA ASP A 8 -7.08 4.70 7.45
C ASP A 8 -7.68 5.68 6.43
N VAL A 9 -7.23 5.56 5.18
CA VAL A 9 -7.64 6.46 4.09
C VAL A 9 -8.13 5.64 2.92
N GLU A 10 -9.31 5.97 2.46
CA GLU A 10 -9.94 5.38 1.29
C GLU A 10 -10.29 6.48 0.30
N LYS A 11 -10.19 6.18 -0.99
CA LYS A 11 -10.60 7.10 -2.05
C LYS A 11 -11.06 6.37 -3.29
N GLU A 12 -12.30 6.63 -3.70
CA GLU A 12 -12.78 6.25 -5.02
C GLU A 12 -12.09 7.05 -6.13
N TYR A 13 -11.83 6.39 -7.25
CA TYR A 13 -11.22 6.99 -8.43
C TYR A 13 -12.06 6.75 -9.68
N PRO A 14 -12.08 7.71 -10.62
CA PRO A 14 -12.49 7.43 -11.98
C PRO A 14 -11.71 6.25 -12.57
N LYS A 15 -12.40 5.37 -13.32
CA LYS A 15 -11.85 4.13 -13.91
C LYS A 15 -10.48 4.32 -14.58
N ARG A 16 -10.30 5.40 -15.34
CA ARG A 16 -9.02 5.72 -16.02
C ARG A 16 -7.85 5.91 -15.04
N LEU A 17 -8.09 6.60 -13.93
CA LEU A 17 -7.07 6.84 -12.91
C LEU A 17 -6.77 5.57 -12.10
N PHE A 18 -7.78 4.75 -11.84
CA PHE A 18 -7.61 3.44 -11.20
C PHE A 18 -6.72 2.53 -12.06
N ILE A 19 -7.04 2.38 -13.36
CA ILE A 19 -6.24 1.57 -14.29
C ILE A 19 -4.79 2.07 -14.38
N ALA A 20 -4.57 3.39 -14.42
CA ALA A 20 -3.22 3.95 -14.46
C ALA A 20 -2.40 3.61 -13.21
N LYS A 21 -3.03 3.51 -12.04
CA LYS A 21 -2.37 3.08 -10.79
C LYS A 21 -2.04 1.59 -10.82
N LEU A 22 -2.96 0.76 -11.32
CA LEU A 22 -2.73 -0.69 -11.46
C LEU A 22 -1.56 -0.98 -12.40
N ARG A 23 -1.45 -0.31 -13.55
CA ARG A 23 -0.32 -0.50 -14.48
C ARG A 23 1.01 -0.14 -13.82
N ARG A 24 1.09 1.01 -13.15
CA ARG A 24 2.30 1.40 -12.43
C ARG A 24 2.67 0.46 -11.28
N LEU A 25 1.67 -0.14 -10.64
CA LEU A 25 1.89 -1.17 -9.64
C LEU A 25 2.47 -2.42 -10.31
N ALA A 26 1.86 -2.91 -11.39
CA ALA A 26 2.36 -4.04 -12.17
C ALA A 26 3.81 -3.82 -12.61
N ASP A 27 4.13 -2.66 -13.21
CA ASP A 27 5.49 -2.31 -13.64
C ASP A 27 6.50 -2.39 -12.48
N ALA A 28 6.11 -1.94 -11.28
CA ALA A 28 6.97 -1.96 -10.10
C ALA A 28 7.19 -3.39 -9.58
N LEU A 29 6.15 -4.22 -9.61
CA LEU A 29 6.21 -5.63 -9.22
C LEU A 29 7.09 -6.44 -10.17
N GLU A 30 6.92 -6.27 -11.48
CA GLU A 30 7.74 -6.92 -12.51
C GLU A 30 9.23 -6.55 -12.38
N GLN A 31 9.52 -5.31 -12.00
CA GLN A 31 10.88 -4.82 -11.82
C GLN A 31 11.48 -5.12 -10.44
N GLY A 32 10.71 -5.69 -9.50
CA GLY A 32 11.14 -5.90 -8.11
C GLY A 32 11.47 -4.59 -7.38
N LYS A 33 10.77 -3.50 -7.70
CA LYS A 33 11.02 -2.15 -7.15
C LYS A 33 9.94 -1.73 -6.17
N ALA A 34 10.30 -0.80 -5.27
CA ALA A 34 9.34 -0.18 -4.38
C ALA A 34 8.32 0.67 -5.17
N PHE A 35 7.04 0.53 -4.86
CA PHE A 35 5.96 1.28 -5.48
C PHE A 35 5.58 2.50 -4.63
N HIS A 36 5.44 3.67 -5.27
CA HIS A 36 5.00 4.89 -4.60
C HIS A 36 3.64 5.32 -5.13
N ILE A 37 2.71 5.55 -4.23
CA ILE A 37 1.33 5.93 -4.54
C ILE A 37 0.87 7.08 -3.65
N ARG A 38 -0.08 7.87 -4.16
CA ARG A 38 -0.82 8.84 -3.38
C ARG A 38 -2.28 8.41 -3.26
N VAL A 39 -2.80 8.36 -2.03
CA VAL A 39 -4.19 8.00 -1.69
C VAL A 39 -4.77 9.10 -0.81
N ALA A 40 -5.89 9.71 -1.20
CA ALA A 40 -6.53 10.80 -0.45
C ALA A 40 -5.57 11.92 0.04
N GLY A 41 -4.52 12.22 -0.73
CA GLY A 41 -3.51 13.21 -0.35
C GLY A 41 -2.29 12.65 0.36
N GLU A 42 -2.35 11.42 0.89
CA GLU A 42 -1.29 10.72 1.62
C GLU A 42 -0.30 10.03 0.68
N ARG A 43 0.99 10.13 0.97
CA ARG A 43 2.06 9.43 0.22
C ARG A 43 2.38 8.11 0.90
N VAL A 44 2.18 7.01 0.19
CA VAL A 44 2.50 5.65 0.66
C VAL A 44 3.63 5.08 -0.17
N ARG A 45 4.65 4.53 0.50
CA ARG A 45 5.73 3.76 -0.12
C ARG A 45 5.56 2.30 0.23
N VAL A 46 5.20 1.51 -0.77
CA VAL A 46 5.12 0.05 -0.67
C VAL A 46 6.52 -0.53 -0.95
N PRO A 47 7.09 -1.32 -0.03
CA PRO A 47 8.39 -1.95 -0.25
C PRO A 47 8.30 -3.05 -1.32
N ALA A 48 9.42 -3.34 -1.99
CA ALA A 48 9.48 -4.39 -3.01
C ALA A 48 9.18 -5.79 -2.45
N GLN A 49 9.51 -6.02 -1.17
CA GLN A 49 9.26 -7.26 -0.45
C GLN A 49 7.88 -7.33 0.21
N ALA A 50 6.92 -6.48 -0.18
CA ALA A 50 5.56 -6.59 0.32
C ALA A 50 4.96 -7.94 -0.08
N THR A 51 4.24 -8.58 0.83
CA THR A 51 3.42 -9.75 0.53
C THR A 51 2.21 -9.31 -0.28
N ILE A 52 1.89 -10.05 -1.35
CA ILE A 52 0.79 -9.75 -2.25
C ILE A 52 -0.26 -10.86 -2.09
N SER A 53 -1.52 -10.47 -1.98
CA SER A 53 -2.65 -11.40 -1.97
C SER A 53 -3.83 -10.80 -2.73
N ILE A 54 -4.74 -11.66 -3.19
CA ILE A 54 -6.05 -11.24 -3.67
C ILE A 54 -7.07 -11.80 -2.67
N GLU A 55 -7.96 -10.94 -2.20
CA GLU A 55 -9.00 -11.27 -1.23
C GLU A 55 -10.35 -11.08 -1.91
N HIS A 56 -11.27 -12.02 -1.71
CA HIS A 56 -12.64 -11.96 -2.22
C HIS A 56 -13.58 -12.21 -1.05
N GLU A 57 -14.50 -11.29 -0.83
CA GLU A 57 -15.51 -11.39 0.21
C GLU A 57 -16.90 -11.29 -0.40
N ARG A 58 -17.82 -12.14 0.07
CA ARG A 58 -19.22 -12.11 -0.33
C ARG A 58 -20.09 -11.88 0.90
N GLY A 59 -20.72 -10.71 0.94
CA GLY A 59 -21.68 -10.31 1.96
C GLY A 59 -23.13 -10.41 1.49
N ARG A 60 -24.07 -10.03 2.36
CA ARG A 60 -25.50 -9.96 2.03
C ARG A 60 -25.85 -8.76 1.15
N THR A 61 -25.10 -7.67 1.29
CA THR A 61 -25.35 -6.38 0.63
C THR A 61 -24.28 -6.05 -0.40
N GLU A 62 -23.09 -6.62 -0.28
CA GLU A 62 -21.90 -6.25 -1.04
C GLU A 62 -21.08 -7.49 -1.41
N GLU A 63 -20.33 -7.38 -2.51
CA GLU A 63 -19.37 -8.39 -2.96
C GLU A 63 -18.10 -7.64 -3.36
N GLU A 64 -16.99 -8.01 -2.74
CA GLU A 64 -15.76 -7.21 -2.77
C GLU A 64 -14.59 -8.05 -3.26
N LEU A 65 -13.73 -7.46 -4.09
CA LEU A 65 -12.49 -8.05 -4.56
C LEU A 65 -11.35 -7.06 -4.36
N GLU A 66 -10.38 -7.43 -3.52
CA GLU A 66 -9.26 -6.57 -3.17
C GLU A 66 -7.92 -7.13 -3.64
N PHE A 67 -7.11 -6.25 -4.23
CA PHE A 67 -5.69 -6.51 -4.48
C PHE A 67 -4.89 -5.90 -3.34
N GLN A 68 -4.36 -6.78 -2.48
CA GLN A 68 -3.79 -6.38 -1.21
C GLN A 68 -2.27 -6.49 -1.22
N LEU A 69 -1.62 -5.46 -0.67
CA LEU A 69 -0.18 -5.43 -0.41
C LEU A 69 0.03 -5.24 1.09
N LYS A 70 0.71 -6.19 1.73
CA LYS A 70 0.96 -6.23 3.17
C LYS A 70 2.46 -6.15 3.45
N TRP A 71 2.87 -5.29 4.38
CA TRP A 71 4.26 -5.18 4.81
C TRP A 71 4.38 -4.68 6.23
N THR A 72 5.45 -5.07 6.92
CA THR A 72 5.81 -4.52 8.22
C THR A 72 6.53 -3.18 8.02
N PRO A 73 6.09 -2.08 8.66
CA PRO A 73 6.83 -0.84 8.65
C PRO A 73 8.24 -1.07 9.22
N ALA A 74 9.27 -0.51 8.59
CA ALA A 74 10.61 -0.55 9.16
C ALA A 74 10.54 0.02 10.59
N SER A 75 10.85 -0.80 11.60
CA SER A 75 11.05 -0.25 12.93
C SER A 75 12.23 0.70 12.83
N THR A 76 12.08 1.92 13.34
CA THR A 76 13.22 2.79 13.60
C THR A 76 14.15 2.02 14.53
N ARG A 77 15.18 1.36 13.98
CA ARG A 77 16.31 0.86 14.77
C ARG A 77 16.95 2.09 15.39
N SER A 78 16.57 2.37 16.64
CA SER A 78 17.29 3.29 17.51
C SER A 78 18.72 2.78 17.58
N SER A 79 19.61 3.46 16.87
CA SER A 79 21.03 3.14 16.87
C SER A 79 21.58 3.70 18.17
N SER A 80 21.51 2.91 19.25
CA SER A 80 22.30 3.18 20.46
C SER A 80 23.76 2.90 20.12
N ARG A 81 24.42 3.88 19.52
CA ARG A 81 25.88 3.90 19.42
C ARG A 81 26.40 4.21 20.82
N LYS A 82 26.60 3.18 21.65
CA LYS A 82 27.46 3.29 22.84
C LYS A 82 28.86 3.66 22.35
N ARG A 83 29.33 4.83 22.76
CA ARG A 83 30.75 5.14 22.95
C ARG A 83 30.98 5.26 24.44
#